data_AF-A0ABF7QDU7-F1
#
_entry.id   AF-A0ABF7QDU7-F1
#
_cell.length_a   1.000
_cell.length_b   1.000
_cell.length_c   1.000
_cell.angle_alpha   90.00
_cell.angle_beta   90.00
_cell.angle_gamma   90.00
#
_symmetry.space_group_name_H-M   'P 1'
#
loop_
_entity.id
_entity.type
_entity.pdbx_description
1 polymer ?
#
loop_
_entity_poly.entity_id
_entity_poly.type
_entity_poly.pdbx_seq_one_letter_code
_entity_poly.pdbx_strand_id
1 'polypeptide(L)'
;MPFHFNPSDWYWLASDGRLWSSRAASLVSASDATYVAWLAAGNAPTPWPADASGAQTTAALQDVLSPLGLWCDLATYASAKQWAKASGGYVATINGAQVSFATSTESLALIAGKVARLQQTNPPASVQWQTGETTFVTIAAADFIAASIAIADFVQATFDKLATVMAGISAGTITMFSQIDAAFA
;
A
#
# COMPACT_ATOMS: atom_id res chain seq x y z
N MET A 1 -22.21 -2.63 31.42
CA MET A 1 -22.56 -2.78 30.00
C MET A 1 -21.58 -3.75 29.37
N PRO A 2 -21.96 -4.54 28.35
CA PRO A 2 -21.02 -5.45 27.69
C PRO A 2 -19.90 -4.64 27.03
N PHE A 3 -18.68 -5.14 27.16
CA PHE A 3 -17.50 -4.66 26.44
C PHE A 3 -17.78 -4.70 24.93
N HIS A 4 -17.66 -3.56 24.25
CA HIS A 4 -17.86 -3.46 22.81
C HIS A 4 -16.59 -2.96 22.14
N PHE A 5 -15.81 -3.90 21.59
CA PHE A 5 -14.62 -3.57 20.82
C PHE A 5 -15.01 -2.88 19.51
N ASN A 6 -14.61 -1.61 19.34
CA ASN A 6 -14.72 -0.88 18.08
C ASN A 6 -13.32 -0.54 17.56
N PRO A 7 -12.80 -1.23 16.53
CA PRO A 7 -11.42 -1.04 16.07
C PRO A 7 -11.14 0.40 15.62
N SER A 8 -12.14 1.16 15.14
CA SER A 8 -11.96 2.56 14.71
C SER A 8 -11.99 3.58 15.86
N ASP A 9 -12.31 3.15 17.08
CA ASP A 9 -12.33 4.01 18.29
C ASP A 9 -11.85 3.19 19.50
N TRP A 10 -10.58 2.80 19.44
CA TRP A 10 -9.94 1.94 20.44
C TRP A 10 -8.57 2.46 20.84
N TYR A 11 -8.08 1.95 21.97
CA TYR A 11 -6.83 2.37 22.58
C TYR A 11 -5.93 1.19 22.94
N TRP A 12 -4.63 1.36 22.69
CA TRP A 12 -3.59 0.41 23.08
C TRP A 12 -2.62 1.09 24.05
N LEU A 13 -2.46 0.53 25.25
CA LEU A 13 -1.63 1.08 26.31
C LEU A 13 -0.40 0.20 26.56
N ALA A 14 0.78 0.78 26.39
CA ALA A 14 2.05 0.14 26.71
C ALA A 14 2.35 0.21 28.22
N SER A 15 3.20 -0.69 28.70
CA SER A 15 3.63 -0.76 30.10
C SER A 15 4.46 0.47 30.52
N ASP A 16 5.10 1.13 29.55
CA ASP A 16 5.84 2.40 29.72
C ASP A 16 4.93 3.65 29.67
N GLY A 17 3.62 3.47 29.49
CA GLY A 17 2.63 4.55 29.47
C GLY A 17 2.35 5.15 28.09
N ARG A 18 3.02 4.70 27.02
CA ARG A 18 2.62 5.10 25.66
C ARG A 18 1.21 4.63 25.35
N LEU A 19 0.40 5.53 24.79
CA LEU A 19 -1.01 5.27 24.49
C LEU A 19 -1.26 5.60 23.02
N TRP A 20 -1.66 4.59 22.24
CA TRP A 20 -2.04 4.78 20.84
C TRP A 20 -3.55 4.74 20.69
N SER A 21 -4.10 5.65 19.88
CA SER A 21 -5.52 5.73 19.55
C SER A 21 -5.73 5.39 18.08
N SER A 22 -6.61 4.43 17.78
CA SER A 22 -6.98 4.14 16.40
C SER A 22 -7.79 5.23 15.74
N ARG A 23 -8.57 5.97 16.52
CA ARG A 23 -9.35 7.11 16.03
C ARG A 23 -8.46 8.26 15.57
N ALA A 24 -7.42 8.57 16.35
CA ALA A 24 -6.46 9.61 16.00
C ALA A 24 -5.32 9.10 15.10
N ALA A 25 -5.23 7.79 14.90
CA ALA A 25 -4.14 7.08 14.23
C ALA A 25 -2.74 7.53 14.71
N SER A 26 -2.61 7.86 16.00
CA SER A 26 -1.39 8.45 16.57
C SER A 26 -1.30 8.18 18.08
N LEU A 27 -0.12 8.46 18.65
CA LEU A 27 0.07 8.48 20.08
C LEU A 27 -0.66 9.69 20.69
N VAL A 28 -1.39 9.46 21.77
CA VAL A 28 -2.12 10.49 22.51
C VAL A 28 -1.65 10.52 23.96
N SER A 29 -1.85 11.66 24.64
CA SER A 29 -1.56 11.78 26.06
C SER A 29 -2.55 10.96 26.89
N ALA A 30 -2.11 10.41 28.03
CA ALA A 30 -3.01 9.82 29.02
C ALA A 30 -4.02 10.83 29.61
N SER A 31 -3.73 12.13 29.47
CA SER A 31 -4.65 13.23 29.82
C SER A 31 -5.55 13.70 28.68
N ASP A 32 -5.51 13.03 27.52
CA ASP A 32 -6.40 13.36 26.40
C ASP A 32 -7.87 13.26 26.82
N ALA A 33 -8.64 14.32 26.57
CA ALA A 33 -10.02 14.41 27.05
C ALA A 33 -10.92 13.32 26.44
N THR A 34 -10.64 12.90 25.21
CA THR A 34 -11.37 11.81 24.53
C THR A 34 -11.08 10.47 25.20
N TYR A 35 -9.81 10.19 25.51
CA TYR A 35 -9.42 8.98 26.23
C TYR A 35 -10.00 8.93 27.65
N VAL A 36 -9.94 10.04 28.40
CA VAL A 36 -10.50 10.12 29.76
C VAL A 36 -12.01 9.89 29.75
N ALA A 37 -12.74 10.50 28.81
CA ALA A 37 -14.17 10.25 28.65
C ALA A 37 -14.48 8.80 28.26
N TRP A 38 -13.65 8.20 27.39
CA TRP A 38 -13.78 6.81 26.97
C TRP A 38 -13.57 5.82 28.12
N LEU A 39 -12.62 6.09 29.03
CA LEU A 39 -12.46 5.34 30.28
C LEU A 39 -13.66 5.53 31.23
N ALA A 40 -14.15 6.77 31.38
CA ALA A 40 -15.30 7.07 32.23
C ALA A 40 -16.60 6.37 31.75
N ALA A 41 -16.68 6.03 30.46
CA ALA A 41 -17.74 5.21 29.88
C ALA A 41 -17.61 3.70 30.22
N GLY A 42 -16.57 3.29 30.97
CA GLY A 42 -16.36 1.92 31.42
C GLY A 42 -15.56 1.05 30.46
N ASN A 43 -14.91 1.64 29.46
CA ASN A 43 -14.01 0.90 28.56
C ASN A 43 -12.61 0.74 29.17
N ALA A 44 -11.84 -0.21 28.65
CA ALA A 44 -10.47 -0.48 29.09
C ALA A 44 -9.55 -0.70 27.88
N PRO A 45 -8.37 -0.05 27.82
CA PRO A 45 -7.48 -0.17 26.69
C PRO A 45 -6.92 -1.59 26.59
N THR A 46 -6.62 -2.02 25.37
CA THR A 46 -5.91 -3.28 25.16
C THR A 46 -4.43 -3.09 25.52
N PRO A 47 -3.77 -4.05 26.18
CA PRO A 47 -2.33 -4.00 26.36
C PRO A 47 -1.61 -3.90 25.01
N TRP A 48 -0.60 -3.04 24.93
CA TRP A 48 0.22 -2.95 23.72
C TRP A 48 0.90 -4.30 23.45
N PRO A 49 0.82 -4.84 22.22
CA PRO A 49 1.40 -6.15 21.91
C PRO A 49 2.92 -6.14 22.00
N ALA A 50 3.48 -7.24 22.49
CA ALA A 50 4.92 -7.43 22.55
C ALA A 50 5.39 -8.34 21.40
N ASP A 51 6.61 -8.13 20.93
CA ASP A 51 7.28 -9.03 20.00
C ASP A 51 7.78 -10.31 20.70
N ALA A 52 8.46 -11.18 19.96
CA ALA A 52 9.02 -12.45 20.47
C ALA A 52 10.07 -12.27 21.59
N SER A 53 10.67 -11.08 21.71
CA SER A 53 11.60 -10.73 22.79
C SER A 53 10.90 -10.15 24.02
N GLY A 54 9.58 -9.94 23.95
CA GLY A 54 8.79 -9.27 24.99
C GLY A 54 8.77 -7.75 24.88
N ALA A 55 9.32 -7.16 23.80
CA ALA A 55 9.37 -5.72 23.63
C ALA A 55 8.10 -5.17 22.97
N GLN A 56 7.51 -4.11 23.54
CA GLN A 56 6.32 -3.43 23.01
C GLN A 56 6.71 -2.42 21.91
N THR A 57 6.87 -2.91 20.69
CA THR A 57 7.34 -2.13 19.54
C THR A 57 6.19 -1.61 18.67
N THR A 58 6.46 -0.61 17.83
CA THR A 58 5.49 -0.15 16.81
C THR A 58 5.20 -1.25 15.79
N ALA A 59 6.18 -2.08 15.44
CA ALA A 59 5.99 -3.22 14.54
C ALA A 59 4.99 -4.23 15.11
N ALA A 60 5.13 -4.60 16.38
CA ALA A 60 4.18 -5.50 17.05
C ALA A 60 2.76 -4.90 17.10
N LEU A 61 2.63 -3.58 17.28
CA LEU A 61 1.32 -2.91 17.20
C LEU A 61 0.77 -2.98 15.78
N GLN A 62 1.58 -2.65 14.77
CA GLN A 62 1.16 -2.69 13.37
C GLN A 62 0.69 -4.09 12.95
N ASP A 63 1.31 -5.16 13.44
CA ASP A 63 0.90 -6.54 13.15
C ASP A 63 -0.53 -6.84 13.61
N VAL A 64 -0.93 -6.35 14.79
CA VAL A 64 -2.30 -6.53 15.33
C VAL A 64 -3.31 -5.62 14.63
N LEU A 65 -2.87 -4.44 14.17
CA LEU A 65 -3.71 -3.48 13.46
C LEU A 65 -3.96 -3.85 11.99
N SER A 66 -3.02 -4.56 11.36
CA SER A 66 -3.09 -4.88 9.93
C SER A 66 -4.34 -5.68 9.53
N PRO A 67 -4.79 -6.72 10.27
CA PRO A 67 -6.06 -7.40 10.00
C PRO A 67 -7.30 -6.51 10.12
N LEU A 68 -7.19 -5.39 10.84
CA LEU A 68 -8.26 -4.40 11.03
C LEU A 68 -8.24 -3.30 9.96
N GLY A 69 -7.26 -3.32 9.04
CA GLY A 69 -7.07 -2.27 8.04
C GLY A 69 -6.56 -0.95 8.64
N LEU A 70 -5.95 -0.99 9.83
CA LEU A 70 -5.46 0.19 10.55
C LEU A 70 -3.93 0.29 10.46
N TRP A 71 -3.44 1.52 10.57
CA TRP A 71 -2.02 1.83 10.43
C TRP A 71 -1.54 2.74 11.55
N CYS A 72 -0.40 2.41 12.15
CA CYS A 72 0.27 3.21 13.16
C CYS A 72 1.70 3.61 12.74
N ASP A 73 2.22 3.05 11.64
CA ASP A 73 3.56 3.31 11.14
C ASP A 73 3.53 3.91 9.73
N LEU A 74 4.13 5.10 9.57
CA LEU A 74 4.17 5.82 8.30
C LEU A 74 4.96 5.07 7.22
N ALA A 75 6.08 4.44 7.58
CA ALA A 75 6.93 3.74 6.62
C ALA A 75 6.23 2.49 6.07
N THR A 76 5.63 1.69 6.94
CA THR A 76 4.84 0.52 6.55
C THR A 76 3.65 0.92 5.68
N TYR A 77 2.95 2.00 6.03
CA TYR A 77 1.86 2.53 5.22
C TYR A 77 2.33 3.00 3.83
N ALA A 78 3.44 3.74 3.75
CA ALA A 78 4.01 4.20 2.49
C ALA A 78 4.39 3.03 1.56
N SER A 79 5.01 1.98 2.11
CA SER A 79 5.31 0.75 1.35
C SER A 79 4.04 0.06 0.85
N ALA A 80 3.01 -0.06 1.69
CA ALA A 80 1.73 -0.63 1.29
C ALA A 80 1.06 0.18 0.16
N LYS A 81 1.09 1.52 0.25
CA LYS A 81 0.57 2.42 -0.77
C LYS A 81 1.31 2.32 -2.10
N GLN A 82 2.64 2.30 -2.05
CA GLN A 82 3.45 2.10 -3.25
C GLN A 82 3.07 0.79 -3.94
N TRP A 83 2.99 -0.30 -3.18
CA TRP A 83 2.70 -1.61 -3.76
C TRP A 83 1.28 -1.69 -4.34
N ALA A 84 0.30 -1.08 -3.67
CA ALA A 84 -1.06 -0.95 -4.19
C ALA A 84 -1.10 -0.16 -5.51
N LYS A 85 -0.31 0.92 -5.63
CA LYS A 85 -0.21 1.70 -6.89
C LYS A 85 0.48 0.88 -7.99
N ALA A 86 1.61 0.26 -7.68
CA ALA A 86 2.40 -0.51 -8.63
C ALA A 86 1.62 -1.70 -9.21
N SER A 87 0.81 -2.38 -8.38
CA SER A 87 0.02 -3.55 -8.77
C SER A 87 -1.41 -3.23 -9.25
N GLY A 88 -1.83 -1.97 -9.17
CA GLY A 88 -3.19 -1.51 -9.51
C GLY A 88 -3.53 -1.50 -11.01
N GLY A 89 -2.60 -1.91 -11.86
CA GLY A 89 -2.73 -1.90 -13.31
C GLY A 89 -2.20 -0.62 -13.96
N TYR A 90 -2.06 -0.70 -15.28
CA TYR A 90 -1.63 0.40 -16.14
C TYR A 90 -2.52 0.45 -17.38
N VAL A 91 -2.90 1.66 -17.80
CA VAL A 91 -3.69 1.86 -19.03
C VAL A 91 -2.82 2.54 -20.08
N ALA A 92 -2.54 1.82 -21.17
CA ALA A 92 -1.84 2.37 -22.31
C ALA A 92 -2.82 2.84 -23.38
N THR A 93 -2.47 3.89 -24.12
CA THR A 93 -3.19 4.25 -25.35
C THR A 93 -2.48 3.62 -26.54
N ILE A 94 -3.15 2.68 -27.20
CA ILE A 94 -2.63 1.95 -28.37
C ILE A 94 -3.59 2.19 -29.53
N ASN A 95 -3.11 2.80 -30.61
CA ASN A 95 -3.91 3.13 -31.80
C ASN A 95 -5.21 3.90 -31.46
N GLY A 96 -5.13 4.81 -30.49
CA GLY A 96 -6.27 5.63 -30.03
C GLY A 96 -7.24 4.91 -29.08
N ALA A 97 -7.04 3.62 -28.80
CA ALA A 97 -7.84 2.85 -27.85
C ALA A 97 -7.13 2.72 -26.49
N GLN A 98 -7.89 2.74 -25.41
CA GLN A 98 -7.37 2.45 -24.07
C GLN A 98 -7.28 0.94 -23.86
N VAL A 99 -6.09 0.45 -23.56
CA VAL A 99 -5.80 -0.96 -23.30
C VAL A 99 -5.30 -1.09 -21.87
N SER A 100 -5.99 -1.90 -21.08
CA SER A 100 -5.62 -2.17 -19.69
C SER A 100 -4.62 -3.32 -19.60
N PHE A 101 -3.61 -3.13 -18.75
CA PHE A 101 -2.61 -4.12 -18.40
C PHE A 101 -2.65 -4.32 -16.89
N ALA A 102 -2.83 -5.57 -16.46
CA ALA A 102 -2.58 -5.92 -15.08
C ALA A 102 -1.08 -5.80 -14.79
N THR A 103 -0.74 -5.29 -13.61
CA THR A 103 0.65 -5.11 -13.16
C THR A 103 0.94 -5.90 -11.88
N SER A 104 0.19 -6.97 -11.64
CA SER A 104 0.56 -7.97 -10.64
C SER A 104 1.91 -8.60 -11.01
N THR A 105 2.62 -9.15 -10.02
CA THR A 105 3.92 -9.82 -10.25
C THR A 105 3.86 -10.87 -11.36
N GLU A 106 2.77 -11.64 -11.41
CA GLU A 106 2.53 -12.64 -12.45
C GLU A 106 2.36 -11.98 -13.83
N SER A 107 1.53 -10.94 -13.93
CA SER A 107 1.33 -10.23 -15.20
C SER A 107 2.61 -9.56 -15.69
N LEU A 108 3.41 -8.97 -14.79
CA LEU A 108 4.71 -8.39 -15.15
C LEU A 108 5.69 -9.45 -15.68
N ALA A 109 5.73 -10.64 -15.07
CA ALA A 109 6.55 -11.74 -15.55
C ALA A 109 6.10 -12.21 -16.95
N LEU A 110 4.79 -12.31 -17.18
CA LEU A 110 4.22 -12.69 -18.49
C LEU A 110 4.52 -11.63 -19.56
N ILE A 111 4.38 -10.34 -19.22
CA ILE A 111 4.70 -9.22 -20.11
C ILE A 111 6.19 -9.27 -20.49
N ALA A 112 7.09 -9.40 -19.51
CA ALA A 112 8.52 -9.51 -19.75
C ALA A 112 8.87 -10.72 -20.64
N GLY A 113 8.29 -11.89 -20.36
CA GLY A 113 8.47 -13.09 -21.18
C GLY A 113 7.95 -12.92 -22.61
N LYS A 114 6.83 -12.22 -22.80
CA LYS A 114 6.30 -11.90 -24.13
C LYS A 114 7.22 -10.96 -24.89
N VAL A 115 7.71 -9.89 -24.25
CA VAL A 115 8.69 -8.97 -24.85
C VAL A 115 9.95 -9.72 -25.29
N ALA A 116 10.48 -10.60 -24.43
CA ALA A 116 11.63 -11.44 -24.78
C ALA A 116 11.35 -12.30 -26.02
N ARG A 117 10.15 -12.92 -26.12
CA ARG A 117 9.75 -13.69 -27.32
C ARG A 117 9.62 -12.82 -28.57
N LEU A 118 9.12 -11.59 -28.46
CA LEU A 118 8.97 -10.65 -29.58
C LEU A 118 10.32 -10.14 -30.11
N GLN A 119 11.38 -10.24 -29.30
CA GLN A 119 12.75 -9.85 -29.67
C GLN A 119 13.57 -11.01 -30.28
N GLN A 120 13.05 -12.25 -30.28
CA GLN A 120 13.69 -13.39 -30.92
C GLN A 120 13.47 -13.40 -32.44
N THR A 121 14.20 -14.27 -33.14
CA THR A 121 13.98 -14.52 -34.57
C THR A 121 12.55 -15.02 -34.84
N ASN A 122 12.02 -14.69 -36.03
CA ASN A 122 10.64 -14.98 -36.43
C ASN A 122 9.60 -14.60 -35.35
N PRO A 123 9.55 -13.33 -34.92
CA PRO A 123 8.57 -12.89 -33.94
C PRO A 123 7.16 -12.88 -34.56
N PRO A 124 6.10 -13.17 -33.78
CA PRO A 124 4.75 -12.93 -34.25
C PRO A 124 4.56 -11.42 -34.50
N ALA A 125 3.81 -11.07 -35.54
CA ALA A 125 3.57 -9.66 -35.89
C ALA A 125 2.68 -8.93 -34.87
N SER A 126 1.89 -9.69 -34.11
CA SER A 126 0.95 -9.17 -33.11
C SER A 126 0.80 -10.11 -31.90
N VAL A 127 0.22 -9.55 -30.84
CA VAL A 127 -0.13 -10.23 -29.60
C VAL A 127 -1.64 -10.15 -29.43
N GLN A 128 -2.30 -11.29 -29.18
CA GLN A 128 -3.65 -11.29 -28.64
C GLN A 128 -3.56 -11.09 -27.13
N TRP A 129 -3.96 -9.92 -26.66
CA TRP A 129 -3.87 -9.54 -25.26
C TRP A 129 -5.24 -9.54 -24.61
N GLN A 130 -5.36 -10.24 -23.48
CA GLN A 130 -6.60 -10.30 -22.73
C GLN A 130 -6.74 -9.06 -21.84
N THR A 131 -7.86 -8.35 -21.95
CA THR A 131 -8.16 -7.12 -21.19
C THR A 131 -9.36 -7.27 -20.26
N GLY A 132 -10.02 -8.42 -20.29
CA GLY A 132 -11.14 -8.82 -19.43
C GLY A 132 -11.39 -10.33 -19.55
N GLU A 133 -12.36 -10.87 -18.82
CA GLU A 133 -12.60 -12.33 -18.76
C GLU A 133 -12.74 -12.99 -20.14
N THR A 134 -13.40 -12.31 -21.08
CA THR A 134 -13.64 -12.82 -22.45
C THR A 134 -13.19 -11.86 -23.54
N THR A 135 -12.47 -10.79 -23.19
CA THR A 135 -12.14 -9.69 -24.11
C THR A 135 -10.67 -9.72 -24.49
N PHE A 136 -10.40 -9.82 -25.79
CA PHE A 136 -9.06 -9.80 -26.35
C PHE A 136 -8.90 -8.64 -27.32
N VAL A 137 -7.73 -8.00 -27.28
CA VAL A 137 -7.32 -6.96 -28.22
C VAL A 137 -6.10 -7.45 -29.00
N THR A 138 -6.06 -7.17 -30.29
CA THR A 138 -4.89 -7.44 -31.12
C THR A 138 -3.97 -6.23 -31.05
N ILE A 139 -2.76 -6.43 -30.52
CA ILE A 139 -1.73 -5.39 -30.35
C ILE A 139 -0.57 -5.69 -31.28
N ALA A 140 -0.11 -4.74 -32.08
CA ALA A 140 1.09 -4.92 -32.89
C ALA A 140 2.32 -5.17 -31.99
N ALA A 141 3.28 -5.98 -32.46
CA ALA A 141 4.46 -6.31 -31.66
C ALA A 141 5.22 -5.06 -31.16
N ALA A 142 5.36 -4.05 -32.01
CA ALA A 142 6.01 -2.78 -31.66
C ALA A 142 5.24 -2.01 -30.58
N ASP A 143 3.92 -1.91 -30.70
CA ASP A 143 3.06 -1.24 -29.72
C ASP A 143 3.08 -1.96 -28.37
N PHE A 144 3.10 -3.30 -28.37
CA PHE A 144 3.20 -4.10 -27.15
C PHE A 144 4.53 -3.86 -26.42
N ILE A 145 5.65 -3.79 -27.17
CA ILE A 145 6.97 -3.49 -26.60
C ILE A 145 6.97 -2.07 -26.01
N ALA A 146 6.45 -1.07 -26.73
CA ALA A 146 6.36 0.30 -26.24
C ALA A 146 5.52 0.42 -24.97
N ALA A 147 4.35 -0.24 -24.93
CA ALA A 147 3.51 -0.31 -23.73
C ALA A 147 4.24 -1.00 -22.57
N SER A 148 4.99 -2.07 -22.83
CA SER A 148 5.74 -2.80 -21.80
C SER A 148 6.86 -1.95 -21.18
N ILE A 149 7.54 -1.12 -21.98
CA ILE A 149 8.53 -0.14 -21.48
C ILE A 149 7.84 0.87 -20.57
N ALA A 150 6.72 1.46 -21.02
CA ALA A 150 5.97 2.43 -20.22
C ALA A 150 5.45 1.83 -18.89
N ILE A 151 5.05 0.56 -18.89
CA ILE A 151 4.67 -0.18 -17.68
C ILE A 151 5.86 -0.34 -16.73
N ALA A 152 7.03 -0.73 -17.25
CA ALA A 152 8.24 -0.87 -16.44
C ALA A 152 8.66 0.47 -15.81
N ASP A 153 8.63 1.55 -16.61
CA ASP A 153 8.93 2.91 -16.15
C ASP A 153 7.91 3.39 -15.10
N PHE A 154 6.62 3.09 -15.30
CA PHE A 154 5.57 3.38 -14.32
C PHE A 154 5.84 2.68 -12.99
N VAL A 155 6.10 1.36 -13.01
CA VAL A 155 6.37 0.59 -11.80
C VAL A 155 7.62 1.15 -11.10
N GLN A 156 8.70 1.40 -11.83
CA GLN A 156 9.92 2.00 -11.28
C GLN A 156 9.65 3.37 -10.64
N ALA A 157 8.87 4.23 -11.30
CA ALA A 157 8.54 5.55 -10.77
C ALA A 157 7.77 5.48 -9.43
N THR A 158 7.00 4.42 -9.19
CA THR A 158 6.37 4.23 -7.87
C THR A 158 7.38 3.94 -6.76
N PHE A 159 8.45 3.19 -7.06
CA PHE A 159 9.55 2.94 -6.11
C PHE A 159 10.42 4.17 -5.91
N ASP A 160 10.69 4.94 -6.95
CA ASP A 160 11.41 6.22 -6.85
C ASP A 160 10.62 7.21 -5.96
N LYS A 161 9.29 7.21 -6.09
CA LYS A 161 8.40 7.99 -5.21
C LYS A 161 8.48 7.50 -3.77
N LEU A 162 8.48 6.20 -3.53
CA LEU A 162 8.63 5.63 -2.20
C LEU A 162 9.95 6.03 -1.55
N ALA A 163 11.06 5.99 -2.29
CA ALA A 163 12.36 6.44 -1.78
C ALA A 163 12.31 7.90 -1.32
N THR A 164 11.64 8.77 -2.09
CA THR A 164 11.44 10.19 -1.72
C THR A 164 10.56 10.32 -0.47
N VAL A 165 9.47 9.54 -0.37
CA VAL A 165 8.58 9.54 0.80
C VAL A 165 9.31 9.06 2.05
N MET A 166 10.11 7.99 1.95
CA MET A 166 10.90 7.45 3.07
C MET A 166 11.93 8.46 3.56
N ALA A 167 12.60 9.17 2.65
CA ALA A 167 13.49 10.27 3.01
C ALA A 167 12.74 11.39 3.74
N GLY A 168 11.52 11.74 3.30
CA GLY A 168 10.66 12.72 3.96
C GLY A 168 10.20 12.30 5.35
N ILE A 169 9.86 11.02 5.55
CA ILE A 169 9.51 10.46 6.87
C ILE A 169 10.72 10.56 7.81
N SER A 170 11.89 10.12 7.35
CA SER A 170 13.13 10.17 8.13
C SER A 170 13.53 11.61 8.49
N ALA A 171 13.32 12.56 7.56
CA ALA A 171 13.57 13.98 7.79
C ALA A 171 12.48 14.68 8.63
N GLY A 172 11.38 13.99 8.98
CA GLY A 172 10.26 14.57 9.71
C GLY A 172 9.42 15.58 8.90
N THR A 173 9.56 15.63 7.59
CA THR A 173 8.74 16.48 6.70
C THR A 173 7.43 15.82 6.29
N ILE A 174 7.39 14.48 6.34
CA ILE A 174 6.17 13.68 6.23
C ILE A 174 5.86 13.13 7.62
N THR A 175 4.76 13.58 8.20
CA THR A 175 4.30 13.23 9.56
C THR A 175 2.88 12.68 9.57
N MET A 176 2.19 12.66 8.43
CA MET A 176 0.79 12.25 8.32
C MET A 176 0.56 11.31 7.13
N PHE A 177 -0.36 10.36 7.31
CA PHE A 177 -0.79 9.44 6.25
C PHE A 177 -1.35 10.17 5.02
N SER A 178 -2.03 11.30 5.20
CA SER A 178 -2.57 12.10 4.09
C SER A 178 -1.50 12.71 3.17
N GLN A 179 -0.30 12.98 3.70
CA GLN A 179 0.83 13.44 2.87
C GLN A 179 1.37 12.28 2.01
N ILE A 180 1.34 11.06 2.53
CA ILE A 180 1.68 9.85 1.78
C ILE A 180 0.63 9.59 0.70
N ASP A 181 -0.66 9.71 1.04
CA ASP A 181 -1.75 9.62 0.05
C ASP A 181 -1.55 10.59 -1.10
N ALA A 182 -1.27 11.86 -0.80
CA ALA A 182 -1.01 12.88 -1.79
C ALA A 182 0.22 12.58 -2.66
N ALA A 183 1.24 11.92 -2.12
CA ALA A 183 2.44 11.55 -2.87
C ALA A 183 2.19 10.45 -3.91
N PHE A 184 1.17 9.60 -3.72
CA PHE A 184 0.83 8.45 -4.57
C PHE A 184 -0.49 8.59 -5.35
N ALA A 185 -1.15 9.75 -5.26
CA ALA A 185 -2.38 10.07 -5.99
C ALA A 185 -2.26 9.83 -7.51
#